data_AF-A0A285KKZ9-F1
#
_entry.id   AF-A0A285KKZ9-F1
#
_cell.length_a   1.000
_cell.length_b   1.000
_cell.length_c   1.000
_cell.angle_alpha   90.00
_cell.angle_beta   90.00
_cell.angle_gamma   90.00
#
_symmetry.space_group_name_H-M   'P 1'
#
loop_
_entity.id
_entity.type
_entity.pdbx_description
1 polymer ?
#
loop_
_entity_poly.entity_id
_entity_poly.type
_entity_poly.pdbx_seq_one_letter_code
_entity_poly.pdbx_strand_id
1 'polypeptide(L)'
;MERRQLLAGAAVIAAGVLVPGGVAEAAYGDEPVVLYSEGGGFVPAGYDQIRPPQLVVYSGGTAIVDAERRLRLRSGETDALLRHSVRVLREPANGKLLLGPGDPQIADAPTSHFEARWRGRTLRLDAYAFTAYREHHGYAAATYGLYDDLMACRARVRRRGALHQPDAVRLVAVLAGGGPAAETKPWPAGVTPPLFPKDAWWSNRDVRGRQARAVLRALPRKDVWDWRSYRLPDDRVVSVTWRYLLPHE
;
A
#
# COMPACT_ATOMS: atom_id res chain seq x y z
N MET A 1 40.45 60.25 16.26
CA MET A 1 41.41 59.31 16.90
C MET A 1 41.07 57.91 16.45
N GLU A 2 41.95 57.33 15.63
CA GLU A 2 41.97 55.89 15.36
C GLU A 2 42.36 55.11 16.62
N ARG A 3 41.87 53.87 16.74
CA ARG A 3 42.71 52.72 17.10
C ARG A 3 42.03 51.40 16.74
N ARG A 4 42.63 50.75 15.74
CA ARG A 4 42.49 49.34 15.34
C ARG A 4 42.97 48.39 16.45
N GLN A 5 42.34 47.21 16.53
CA GLN A 5 42.87 45.88 16.91
C GLN A 5 41.68 44.91 16.74
N LEU A 6 41.50 44.11 15.67
CA LEU A 6 42.30 42.99 15.12
C LEU A 6 42.74 41.98 16.19
N LEU A 7 42.06 40.83 16.24
CA LEU A 7 42.55 39.43 16.22
C LEU A 7 41.36 38.49 16.53
N ALA A 8 40.93 37.66 15.58
CA ALA A 8 41.27 36.23 15.45
C ALA A 8 40.62 35.38 16.57
N GLY A 9 39.85 34.32 16.34
CA GLY A 9 39.68 33.45 15.20
C GLY A 9 39.43 32.05 15.77
N ALA A 10 38.25 31.48 15.55
CA ALA A 10 37.96 30.05 15.74
C ALA A 10 36.58 29.73 15.13
N ALA A 11 36.51 29.69 13.79
CA ALA A 11 35.39 29.02 13.13
C ALA A 11 35.68 27.52 13.18
N VAL A 12 35.00 26.81 14.09
CA VAL A 12 34.97 25.34 14.08
C VAL A 12 34.14 24.93 12.86
N ILE A 13 34.83 24.64 11.75
CA ILE A 13 34.24 23.87 10.66
C ILE A 13 34.16 22.43 11.17
N ALA A 14 33.02 22.06 11.73
CA ALA A 14 32.68 20.66 11.90
C ALA A 14 32.54 20.06 10.51
N ALA A 15 33.62 19.44 10.02
CA ALA A 15 33.60 18.54 8.88
C ALA A 15 32.70 17.35 9.27
N GLY A 16 31.41 17.49 9.00
CA GLY A 16 30.45 16.41 9.09
C GLY A 16 30.88 15.32 8.14
N VAL A 17 31.26 14.18 8.73
CA VAL A 17 31.50 12.92 8.02
C VAL A 17 30.31 12.66 7.12
N LEU A 18 30.51 12.79 5.80
CA LEU A 18 29.59 12.32 4.78
C LEU A 18 29.48 10.80 4.94
N VAL A 19 28.44 10.35 5.63
CA VAL A 19 28.00 8.95 5.53
C VAL A 19 27.34 8.82 4.16
N PRO A 20 27.91 8.07 3.21
CA PRO A 20 27.24 7.78 1.95
C PRO A 20 26.16 6.73 2.27
N GLY A 21 24.88 7.12 2.24
CA GLY A 21 23.79 6.16 2.39
C GLY A 21 22.43 6.68 2.82
N GLY A 22 22.34 7.93 3.30
CA GLY A 22 21.04 8.55 3.58
C GLY A 22 20.49 9.20 2.32
N VAL A 23 19.79 8.45 1.46
CA VAL A 23 18.90 9.08 0.48
C VAL A 23 17.85 9.81 1.31
N ALA A 24 17.98 11.14 1.39
CA ALA A 24 16.96 11.99 1.98
C ALA A 24 15.63 11.58 1.34
N GLU A 25 14.71 11.11 2.18
CA GLU A 25 13.37 10.74 1.78
C GLU A 25 12.73 12.02 1.24
N ALA A 26 12.72 12.16 -0.09
CA ALA A 26 12.05 13.27 -0.73
C ALA A 26 10.63 13.28 -0.19
N ALA A 27 10.27 14.36 0.51
CA ALA A 27 8.93 14.56 1.04
C ALA A 27 7.94 14.20 -0.06
N TYR A 28 7.12 13.19 0.21
CA TYR A 28 6.05 12.82 -0.70
C TYR A 28 5.27 14.11 -1.00
N GLY A 29 4.86 14.37 -2.25
CA GLY A 29 3.74 15.29 -2.41
C GLY A 29 2.60 14.68 -1.60
N ASP A 30 2.15 15.36 -0.55
CA ASP A 30 1.57 14.71 0.64
C ASP A 30 0.27 13.93 0.37
N GLU A 31 -0.37 14.11 -0.78
CA GLU A 31 -1.68 13.54 -1.08
C GLU A 31 -1.66 12.56 -2.27
N PRO A 32 -2.34 11.41 -2.14
CA PRO A 32 -2.62 10.53 -3.28
C PRO A 32 -3.58 11.24 -4.26
N VAL A 33 -3.24 11.23 -5.54
CA VAL A 33 -4.05 11.81 -6.62
C VAL A 33 -4.70 10.76 -7.51
N VAL A 34 -4.13 9.56 -7.60
CA VAL A 34 -4.71 8.40 -8.28
C VAL A 34 -4.47 7.17 -7.43
N LEU A 35 -5.51 6.38 -7.18
CA LEU A 35 -5.44 5.13 -6.43
C LEU A 35 -6.22 4.04 -7.17
N TYR A 36 -5.62 2.85 -7.21
CA TYR A 36 -6.27 1.63 -7.67
C TYR A 36 -6.04 0.52 -6.65
N SER A 37 -7.12 -0.11 -6.23
CA SER A 37 -7.12 -1.22 -5.29
C SER A 37 -8.18 -2.25 -5.64
N GLU A 38 -8.06 -3.45 -5.10
CA GLU A 38 -9.10 -4.48 -5.16
C GLU A 38 -9.49 -4.87 -3.75
N GLY A 39 -10.79 -5.06 -3.50
CA GLY A 39 -11.33 -5.41 -2.19
C GLY A 39 -12.40 -6.49 -2.29
N GLY A 40 -12.60 -7.22 -1.19
CA GLY A 40 -13.62 -8.26 -1.08
C GLY A 40 -13.33 -9.48 -1.95
N GLY A 41 -14.43 -10.13 -2.33
CA GLY A 41 -14.45 -11.49 -2.86
C GLY A 41 -14.30 -12.55 -1.76
N PHE A 42 -14.21 -13.82 -2.15
CA PHE A 42 -14.00 -14.91 -1.19
C PHE A 42 -12.54 -14.94 -0.70
N VAL A 43 -12.27 -14.36 0.47
CA VAL A 43 -10.96 -14.35 1.12
C VAL A 43 -11.03 -14.78 2.59
N PRO A 44 -9.98 -15.42 3.14
CA PRO A 44 -9.92 -15.70 4.58
C PRO A 44 -9.89 -14.41 5.43
N ALA A 45 -10.20 -14.46 6.73
CA ALA A 45 -10.08 -13.26 7.56
C ALA A 45 -8.70 -12.65 7.51
N GLY A 46 -8.67 -11.32 7.67
CA GLY A 46 -7.44 -10.56 7.74
C GLY A 46 -6.74 -10.41 6.38
N TYR A 47 -7.12 -11.18 5.35
CA TYR A 47 -6.50 -11.06 4.02
C TYR A 47 -6.75 -9.69 3.40
N ASP A 48 -7.96 -9.15 3.51
CA ASP A 48 -8.24 -7.78 3.03
C ASP A 48 -7.42 -6.72 3.77
N GLN A 49 -7.00 -6.99 5.01
CA GLN A 49 -6.21 -6.03 5.80
C GLN A 49 -4.75 -5.97 5.34
N ILE A 50 -4.24 -7.07 4.76
CA ILE A 50 -2.88 -7.17 4.23
C ILE A 50 -2.82 -6.93 2.73
N ARG A 51 -3.95 -6.74 2.04
CA ARG A 51 -3.96 -6.37 0.63
C ARG A 51 -3.70 -4.86 0.49
N PRO A 52 -2.49 -4.43 0.07
CA PRO A 52 -2.24 -3.02 -0.18
C PRO A 52 -3.01 -2.56 -1.43
N PRO A 53 -3.22 -1.24 -1.60
CA PRO A 53 -3.55 -0.70 -2.91
C PRO A 53 -2.51 -1.16 -3.96
N GLN A 54 -3.00 -1.59 -5.12
CA GLN A 54 -2.16 -2.12 -6.18
C GLN A 54 -1.32 -1.03 -6.84
N LEU A 55 -1.83 0.21 -6.89
CA LEU A 55 -1.11 1.38 -7.37
C LEU A 55 -1.63 2.63 -6.65
N VAL A 56 -0.71 3.46 -6.16
CA VAL A 56 -0.99 4.82 -5.69
C VAL A 56 -0.02 5.77 -6.34
N VAL A 57 -0.53 6.87 -6.90
CA VAL A 57 0.27 7.96 -7.45
C VAL A 57 -0.01 9.22 -6.63
N TYR A 58 1.06 9.84 -6.16
CA TYR A 58 1.04 11.07 -5.36
C TYR A 58 1.17 12.31 -6.23
N SER A 59 0.69 13.46 -5.74
CA SER A 59 0.77 14.76 -6.43
C SER A 59 2.21 15.16 -6.79
N GLY A 60 3.17 14.79 -5.93
CA GLY A 60 4.60 14.94 -6.17
C GLY A 60 5.17 13.99 -7.24
N GLY A 61 4.31 13.21 -7.92
CA GLY A 61 4.61 12.28 -9.00
C GLY A 61 5.41 11.04 -8.60
N THR A 62 5.41 10.69 -7.32
CA THR A 62 5.84 9.36 -6.86
C THR A 62 4.71 8.37 -7.08
N ALA A 63 5.00 7.22 -7.68
CA ALA A 63 4.10 6.08 -7.76
C ALA A 63 4.60 4.95 -6.87
N ILE A 64 3.72 4.36 -6.07
CA ILE A 64 3.98 3.20 -5.21
C ILE A 64 3.07 2.06 -5.65
N VAL A 65 3.63 0.86 -5.76
CA VAL A 65 2.91 -0.36 -6.15
C VAL A 65 3.01 -1.41 -5.07
N ASP A 66 1.86 -1.99 -4.74
CA ASP A 66 1.68 -3.03 -3.73
C ASP A 66 2.33 -2.69 -2.37
N ALA A 67 2.48 -1.40 -2.06
CA ALA A 67 3.27 -0.89 -0.94
C ALA A 67 4.74 -1.40 -0.86
N GLU A 68 5.32 -1.90 -1.96
CA GLU A 68 6.65 -2.54 -1.94
C GLU A 68 7.66 -1.91 -2.90
N ARG A 69 7.18 -1.30 -3.99
CA ARG A 69 8.04 -0.67 -5.00
C ARG A 69 7.63 0.78 -5.19
N ARG A 70 8.62 1.67 -5.30
CA ARG A 70 8.39 3.09 -5.59
C ARG A 70 9.18 3.54 -6.82
N LEU A 71 8.59 4.43 -7.61
CA LEU A 71 9.23 5.04 -8.77
C LEU A 71 8.75 6.48 -8.92
N ARG A 72 9.67 7.42 -9.18
CA ARG A 72 9.32 8.77 -9.60
C ARG A 72 8.89 8.74 -11.07
N LEU A 73 7.65 9.13 -11.34
CA LEU A 73 7.13 9.26 -12.69
C LEU A 73 7.78 10.46 -13.39
N ARG A 74 7.89 10.40 -14.72
CA ARG A 74 8.45 11.50 -15.53
C ARG A 74 7.51 12.71 -15.50
N SER A 75 8.06 13.87 -15.84
CA SER A 75 7.28 15.10 -15.98
C SER A 75 6.07 14.88 -16.90
N GLY A 76 4.88 15.31 -16.46
CA GLY A 76 3.62 15.18 -17.21
C GLY A 76 2.93 13.82 -17.14
N GLU A 77 3.61 12.74 -16.73
CA GLU A 77 2.98 11.40 -16.64
C GLU A 77 1.90 11.33 -15.55
N THR A 78 2.19 11.92 -14.39
CA THR A 78 1.22 12.04 -13.29
C THR A 78 -0.02 12.81 -13.74
N ASP A 79 0.16 13.93 -14.42
CA ASP A 79 -0.97 14.75 -14.88
C ASP A 79 -1.76 14.05 -16.00
N ALA A 80 -1.09 13.32 -16.89
CA ALA A 80 -1.75 12.55 -17.94
C ALA A 80 -2.62 11.44 -17.35
N LEU A 81 -2.08 10.67 -16.40
CA LEU A 81 -2.81 9.62 -15.71
C LEU A 81 -3.98 10.21 -14.92
N LEU A 82 -3.75 11.27 -14.14
CA LEU A 82 -4.79 11.97 -13.37
C LEU A 82 -5.91 12.50 -14.28
N ARG A 83 -5.58 13.16 -15.40
CA ARG A 83 -6.58 13.64 -16.36
C ARG A 83 -7.41 12.49 -16.94
N HIS A 84 -6.78 11.37 -17.26
CA HIS A 84 -7.49 10.20 -17.75
C HIS A 84 -8.44 9.65 -16.67
N SER A 85 -7.94 9.43 -15.45
CA SER A 85 -8.76 8.98 -14.32
C SER A 85 -9.95 9.92 -14.10
N VAL A 86 -9.72 11.23 -14.02
CA VAL A 86 -10.78 12.21 -13.83
C VAL A 86 -11.81 12.19 -14.95
N ARG A 87 -11.39 12.06 -16.22
CA ARG A 87 -12.31 11.98 -17.36
C ARG A 87 -13.23 10.75 -17.25
N VAL A 88 -12.69 9.60 -16.89
CA VAL A 88 -13.45 8.34 -16.77
C VAL A 88 -14.35 8.35 -15.52
N LEU A 89 -13.80 8.74 -14.37
CA LEU A 89 -14.50 8.68 -13.08
C LEU A 89 -15.59 9.75 -12.91
N ARG A 90 -15.60 10.79 -13.75
CA ARG A 90 -16.67 11.80 -13.73
C ARG A 90 -17.97 11.32 -14.37
N GLU A 91 -17.92 10.31 -15.22
CA GLU A 91 -19.08 9.81 -15.95
C GLU A 91 -19.64 8.59 -15.21
N PRO A 92 -20.78 8.70 -14.50
CA PRO A 92 -21.33 7.59 -13.73
C PRO A 92 -21.66 6.37 -14.59
N ALA A 93 -21.97 6.54 -15.88
CA ALA A 93 -22.23 5.43 -16.79
C ALA A 93 -21.03 4.48 -16.93
N ASN A 94 -19.80 4.94 -16.71
CA ASN A 94 -18.61 4.10 -16.78
C ASN A 94 -18.53 3.03 -15.68
N GLY A 95 -19.22 3.24 -14.55
CA GLY A 95 -19.29 2.29 -13.44
C GLY A 95 -20.49 1.34 -13.51
N LYS A 96 -21.36 1.46 -14.52
CA LYS A 96 -22.54 0.62 -14.64
C LYS A 96 -22.18 -0.71 -15.29
N LEU A 97 -22.59 -1.81 -14.66
CA LEU A 97 -22.54 -3.13 -15.27
C LEU A 97 -23.51 -3.16 -16.46
N LEU A 98 -23.00 -3.54 -17.63
CA LEU A 98 -23.74 -3.59 -18.90
C LEU A 98 -24.30 -4.99 -19.20
N LEU A 99 -23.92 -5.98 -18.39
CA LEU A 99 -24.39 -7.35 -18.50
C LEU A 99 -25.87 -7.46 -18.12
N GLY A 100 -26.62 -8.24 -18.88
CA GLY A 100 -28.01 -8.57 -18.64
C GLY A 100 -28.21 -9.90 -17.88
N PRO A 101 -29.47 -10.30 -17.65
CA PRO A 101 -29.80 -11.50 -16.88
C PRO A 101 -29.30 -12.83 -17.48
N GLY A 102 -28.97 -12.86 -18.78
CA GLY A 102 -28.45 -14.05 -19.46
C GLY A 102 -26.93 -14.18 -19.46
N ASP A 103 -26.22 -13.15 -18.99
CA ASP A 103 -24.75 -13.13 -18.98
C ASP A 103 -24.19 -13.85 -17.75
N PRO A 104 -22.92 -14.32 -17.81
CA PRO A 104 -22.27 -15.01 -16.70
C PRO A 104 -22.33 -14.19 -15.40
N GLN A 105 -22.78 -14.82 -14.33
CA GLN A 105 -22.76 -14.26 -12.99
C GLN A 105 -21.64 -14.91 -12.21
N ILE A 106 -20.72 -14.09 -11.70
CA ILE A 106 -19.61 -14.58 -10.87
C ILE A 106 -19.98 -14.29 -9.42
N ALA A 107 -20.10 -15.32 -8.61
CA ALA A 107 -20.29 -15.17 -7.17
C ALA A 107 -18.96 -14.83 -6.49
N ASP A 108 -19.04 -14.02 -5.42
CA ASP A 108 -17.90 -13.68 -4.55
C ASP A 108 -16.65 -13.18 -5.29
N ALA A 109 -16.85 -12.42 -6.36
CA ALA A 109 -15.74 -11.80 -7.09
C ALA A 109 -15.21 -10.57 -6.34
N PRO A 110 -13.91 -10.24 -6.49
CA PRO A 110 -13.38 -8.99 -5.97
C PRO A 110 -14.01 -7.79 -6.69
N THR A 111 -14.08 -6.67 -5.97
CA THR A 111 -14.44 -5.36 -6.51
C THR A 111 -13.17 -4.57 -6.79
N SER A 112 -13.05 -4.04 -8.00
CA SER A 112 -12.02 -3.06 -8.36
C SER A 112 -12.47 -1.67 -7.94
N HIS A 113 -11.61 -0.96 -7.21
CA HIS A 113 -11.83 0.40 -6.74
C HIS A 113 -10.87 1.34 -7.44
N PHE A 114 -11.44 2.34 -8.13
CA PHE A 114 -10.71 3.39 -8.82
C PHE A 114 -11.00 4.72 -8.16
N GLU A 115 -9.96 5.44 -7.76
CA GLU A 115 -10.09 6.75 -7.12
C GLU A 115 -9.16 7.78 -7.75
N ALA A 116 -9.65 9.01 -7.87
CA ALA A 116 -8.83 10.17 -8.23
C ALA A 116 -9.19 11.40 -7.41
N ARG A 117 -8.19 12.15 -6.97
CA ARG A 117 -8.37 13.42 -6.25
C ARG A 117 -8.08 14.58 -7.19
N TRP A 118 -9.08 15.42 -7.42
CA TRP A 118 -9.00 16.54 -8.35
C TRP A 118 -9.73 17.77 -7.81
N ARG A 119 -9.02 18.90 -7.73
CA ARG A 119 -9.54 20.18 -7.19
C ARG A 119 -10.22 20.01 -5.82
N GLY A 120 -9.57 19.28 -4.92
CA GLY A 120 -10.06 19.04 -3.55
C GLY A 120 -11.24 18.05 -3.44
N ARG A 121 -11.68 17.44 -4.56
CA ARG A 121 -12.75 16.43 -4.56
C ARG A 121 -12.19 15.05 -4.88
N THR A 122 -12.73 14.03 -4.23
CA THR A 122 -12.47 12.62 -4.56
C THR A 122 -13.55 12.14 -5.53
N LEU A 123 -13.13 11.59 -6.66
CA LEU A 123 -13.97 10.86 -7.61
C LEU A 123 -13.70 9.37 -7.43
N ARG A 124 -14.75 8.55 -7.43
CA ARG A 124 -14.65 7.11 -7.19
C ARG A 124 -15.55 6.32 -8.14
N LEU A 125 -15.06 5.16 -8.56
CA LEU A 125 -15.81 4.14 -9.29
C LEU A 125 -15.47 2.78 -8.69
N ASP A 126 -16.51 2.03 -8.35
CA ASP A 126 -16.42 0.64 -7.89
C ASP A 126 -16.98 -0.28 -8.97
N ALA A 127 -16.23 -1.31 -9.34
CA ALA A 127 -16.60 -2.25 -10.40
C ALA A 127 -16.45 -3.70 -9.91
N TYR A 128 -17.59 -4.36 -9.69
CA TYR A 128 -17.68 -5.76 -9.29
C TYR A 128 -17.21 -6.71 -10.41
N ALA A 129 -16.41 -7.72 -10.07
CA ALA A 129 -15.89 -8.72 -11.01
C ALA A 129 -15.23 -8.12 -12.26
N PHE A 130 -14.66 -6.91 -12.13
CA PHE A 130 -14.28 -6.06 -13.26
C PHE A 130 -13.40 -6.75 -14.29
N THR A 131 -12.32 -7.39 -13.84
CA THR A 131 -11.36 -8.07 -14.73
C THR A 131 -11.95 -9.32 -15.38
N ALA A 132 -12.83 -10.04 -14.68
CA ALA A 132 -13.47 -11.25 -15.17
C ALA A 132 -14.55 -10.96 -16.22
N TYR A 133 -15.24 -9.80 -16.13
CA TYR A 133 -16.22 -9.38 -17.13
C TYR A 133 -15.64 -8.69 -18.36
N ARG A 134 -14.31 -8.64 -18.49
CA ARG A 134 -13.64 -7.96 -19.60
C ARG A 134 -13.96 -8.57 -20.96
N GLU A 135 -13.92 -9.89 -21.07
CA GLU A 135 -14.20 -10.60 -22.32
C GLU A 135 -15.66 -10.46 -22.78
N HIS A 136 -16.56 -10.17 -21.84
CA HIS A 136 -17.98 -9.94 -22.08
C HIS A 136 -18.35 -8.45 -22.19
N HIS A 137 -17.35 -7.55 -22.23
CA HIS A 137 -17.57 -6.10 -22.26
C HIS A 137 -18.52 -5.60 -21.15
N GLY A 138 -18.43 -6.18 -19.95
CA GLY A 138 -19.38 -5.88 -18.86
C GLY A 138 -19.34 -4.45 -18.32
N TYR A 139 -18.36 -3.64 -18.72
CA TYR A 139 -18.24 -2.22 -18.38
C TYR A 139 -17.86 -1.42 -19.63
N ALA A 140 -18.03 -0.10 -19.57
CA ALA A 140 -17.66 0.79 -20.65
C ALA A 140 -16.17 0.65 -21.05
N ALA A 141 -15.88 0.74 -22.35
CA ALA A 141 -14.51 0.66 -22.88
C ALA A 141 -13.56 1.69 -22.23
N ALA A 142 -14.08 2.86 -21.84
CA ALA A 142 -13.32 3.88 -21.14
C ALA A 142 -12.79 3.40 -19.77
N THR A 143 -13.56 2.58 -19.05
CA THR A 143 -13.16 2.01 -17.75
C THR A 143 -12.04 0.99 -17.95
N TYR A 144 -12.13 0.13 -18.97
CA TYR A 144 -11.04 -0.78 -19.33
C TYR A 144 -9.78 -0.04 -19.78
N GLY A 145 -9.93 1.05 -20.55
CA GLY A 145 -8.81 1.90 -20.94
C GLY A 145 -8.10 2.56 -19.75
N LEU A 146 -8.85 3.02 -18.74
CA LEU A 146 -8.26 3.51 -17.49
C LEU A 146 -7.48 2.41 -16.76
N TYR A 147 -8.07 1.21 -16.64
CA TYR A 147 -7.40 0.09 -16.01
C TYR A 147 -6.10 -0.30 -16.71
N ASP A 148 -6.08 -0.31 -18.05
CA ASP A 148 -4.89 -0.63 -18.83
C ASP A 148 -3.75 0.37 -18.57
N ASP A 149 -4.06 1.66 -18.52
CA ASP A 149 -3.07 2.71 -18.21
C ASP A 149 -2.52 2.55 -16.79
N LEU A 150 -3.39 2.24 -15.81
CA LEU A 150 -3.00 1.97 -14.44
C LEU A 150 -2.10 0.72 -14.36
N MET A 151 -2.44 -0.36 -15.08
CA MET A 151 -1.65 -1.59 -15.11
C MET A 151 -0.32 -1.41 -15.83
N ALA A 152 -0.27 -0.61 -16.90
CA ALA A 152 0.97 -0.26 -17.57
C ALA A 152 1.89 0.56 -16.64
N CYS A 153 1.33 1.53 -15.91
CA CYS A 153 2.07 2.25 -14.87
C CYS A 153 2.58 1.29 -13.79
N ARG A 154 1.70 0.44 -13.27
CA ARG A 154 2.03 -0.55 -12.23
C ARG A 154 3.15 -1.49 -12.64
N ALA A 155 3.07 -2.08 -13.83
CA ALA A 155 4.09 -2.97 -14.38
C ALA A 155 5.44 -2.27 -14.52
N ARG A 156 5.44 -1.00 -14.91
CA ARG A 156 6.65 -0.18 -15.00
C ARG A 156 7.27 0.09 -13.62
N VAL A 157 6.48 0.44 -12.62
CA VAL A 157 6.95 0.65 -11.24
C VAL A 157 7.50 -0.65 -10.66
N ARG A 158 6.85 -1.81 -10.88
CA ARG A 158 7.37 -3.12 -10.44
C ARG A 158 8.73 -3.44 -11.03
N ARG A 159 8.91 -3.17 -12.33
CA ARG A 159 10.13 -3.51 -13.07
C ARG A 159 11.30 -2.55 -12.79
N ARG A 160 11.02 -1.26 -12.62
CA ARG A 160 12.06 -0.20 -12.56
C ARG A 160 12.14 0.52 -11.22
N GLY A 161 11.18 0.29 -10.33
CA GLY A 161 11.09 0.96 -9.04
C GLY A 161 12.11 0.43 -8.04
N ALA A 162 12.59 1.32 -7.18
CA ALA A 162 13.35 0.95 -6.00
C ALA A 162 12.42 0.30 -4.97
N LEU A 163 12.99 -0.42 -3.99
CA LEU A 163 12.24 -0.87 -2.82
C LEU A 163 11.63 0.35 -2.10
N HIS A 164 10.37 0.23 -1.72
CA HIS A 164 9.74 1.12 -0.77
C HIS A 164 10.07 0.63 0.64
N GLN A 165 10.64 1.50 1.47
CA GLN A 165 11.08 1.19 2.83
C GLN A 165 10.49 2.22 3.81
N PRO A 166 9.17 2.21 4.03
CA PRO A 166 8.57 3.10 5.01
C PRO A 166 8.95 2.68 6.43
N ASP A 167 8.81 3.59 7.38
CA ASP A 167 9.03 3.32 8.79
C ASP A 167 7.78 2.77 9.50
N ALA A 168 6.78 2.34 8.73
CA ALA A 168 5.46 1.96 9.19
C ALA A 168 4.98 0.66 8.52
N VAL A 169 4.36 -0.22 9.32
CA VAL A 169 3.76 -1.48 8.84
C VAL A 169 2.41 -1.72 9.50
N ARG A 170 1.51 -2.38 8.77
CA ARG A 170 0.29 -2.97 9.32
C ARG A 170 0.58 -4.42 9.67
N LEU A 171 0.57 -4.74 10.96
CA LEU A 171 0.64 -6.12 11.46
C LEU A 171 -0.78 -6.70 11.49
N VAL A 172 -0.95 -7.91 10.98
CA VAL A 172 -2.25 -8.59 10.97
C VAL A 172 -2.09 -9.99 11.54
N ALA A 173 -2.97 -10.34 12.47
CA ALA A 173 -2.98 -11.61 13.16
C ALA A 173 -4.37 -12.25 13.07
N VAL A 174 -4.41 -13.56 12.83
CA VAL A 174 -5.63 -14.37 12.81
C VAL A 174 -5.45 -15.50 13.81
N LEU A 175 -6.45 -15.77 14.65
CA LEU A 175 -6.43 -16.93 15.54
C LEU A 175 -6.42 -18.20 14.69
N ALA A 176 -5.42 -19.07 14.89
CA ALA A 176 -5.31 -20.30 14.14
C ALA A 176 -6.36 -21.30 14.64
N GLY A 177 -7.38 -21.57 13.82
CA GLY A 177 -8.38 -22.61 14.06
C GLY A 177 -7.85 -23.99 13.68
N GLY A 178 -7.00 -24.59 14.52
CA GLY A 178 -6.78 -26.06 14.55
C GLY A 178 -6.30 -26.77 13.27
N GLY A 179 -5.64 -26.10 12.32
CA GLY A 179 -5.00 -26.78 11.18
C GLY A 179 -3.71 -27.53 11.56
N PRO A 180 -3.23 -28.49 10.75
CA PRO A 180 -1.99 -29.24 11.03
C PRO A 180 -0.87 -28.25 11.32
N ALA A 181 -0.24 -28.42 12.48
CA ALA A 181 0.69 -27.45 13.06
C ALA A 181 1.87 -27.21 12.11
N ALA A 182 1.79 -26.15 11.31
CA ALA A 182 2.99 -25.46 10.86
C ALA A 182 3.84 -25.17 12.10
N GLU A 183 5.16 -25.27 11.95
CA GLU A 183 6.14 -25.03 13.02
C GLU A 183 5.75 -23.74 13.79
N THR A 184 5.22 -23.91 15.00
CA THR A 184 4.72 -22.80 15.80
C THR A 184 5.84 -22.29 16.67
N LYS A 185 6.26 -21.04 16.43
CA LYS A 185 7.36 -20.40 17.16
C LYS A 185 6.81 -19.62 18.35
N PRO A 186 7.58 -19.41 19.44
CA PRO A 186 7.18 -18.48 20.48
C PRO A 186 7.04 -17.07 19.89
N TRP A 187 6.12 -16.27 20.44
CA TRP A 187 5.98 -14.87 20.05
C TRP A 187 7.32 -14.14 20.22
N PRO A 188 7.80 -13.40 19.21
CA PRO A 188 9.11 -12.79 19.27
C PRO A 188 9.20 -11.72 20.36
N ALA A 189 10.30 -11.76 21.11
CA ALA A 189 10.62 -10.73 22.08
C ALA A 189 10.72 -9.34 21.41
N GLY A 190 10.24 -8.31 22.10
CA GLY A 190 10.31 -6.92 21.64
C GLY A 190 9.24 -6.50 20.63
N VAL A 191 8.41 -7.44 20.14
CA VAL A 191 7.21 -7.13 19.35
C VAL A 191 6.00 -7.17 20.28
N THR A 192 5.18 -6.12 20.28
CA THR A 192 3.95 -6.12 21.11
C THR A 192 2.96 -7.16 20.57
N PRO A 193 2.46 -8.11 21.39
CA PRO A 193 1.45 -9.07 20.95
C PRO A 193 0.18 -8.40 20.39
N PRO A 194 -0.50 -9.00 19.39
CA PRO A 194 -1.78 -8.52 18.91
C PRO A 194 -2.84 -8.62 20.01
N LEU A 195 -3.76 -7.65 20.03
CA LEU A 195 -4.92 -7.66 20.92
C LEU A 195 -6.16 -8.04 20.10
N PHE A 196 -6.85 -9.08 20.55
CA PHE A 196 -8.10 -9.52 19.94
C PHE A 196 -9.27 -8.93 20.73
N PRO A 197 -10.14 -8.13 20.11
CA PRO A 197 -11.42 -7.77 20.70
C PRO A 197 -12.21 -9.03 21.10
N LYS A 198 -13.15 -8.87 22.04
CA LYS A 198 -14.05 -9.97 22.42
C LYS A 198 -14.75 -10.51 21.18
N ASP A 199 -14.78 -11.83 21.03
CA ASP A 199 -15.39 -12.56 19.91
C ASP A 199 -14.75 -12.32 18.52
N ALA A 200 -13.62 -11.59 18.44
CA ALA A 200 -12.88 -11.41 17.20
C ALA A 200 -11.85 -12.53 16.99
N TRP A 201 -11.86 -13.08 15.78
CA TRP A 201 -10.94 -14.15 15.34
C TRP A 201 -9.74 -13.61 14.55
N TRP A 202 -9.67 -12.29 14.35
CA TRP A 202 -8.53 -11.59 13.76
C TRP A 202 -8.35 -10.21 14.40
N SER A 203 -7.14 -9.65 14.25
CA SER A 203 -6.78 -8.30 14.69
C SER A 203 -5.78 -7.70 13.70
N ASN A 204 -5.83 -6.39 13.52
CA ASN A 204 -4.79 -5.64 12.84
C ASN A 204 -4.26 -4.54 13.76
N ARG A 205 -3.04 -4.09 13.49
CA ARG A 205 -2.48 -2.93 14.16
C ARG A 205 -1.45 -2.25 13.27
N ASP A 206 -1.58 -0.95 13.14
CA ASP A 206 -0.56 -0.11 12.52
C ASP A 206 0.53 0.20 13.55
N VAL A 207 1.78 -0.10 13.19
CA VAL A 207 2.95 0.15 14.02
C VAL A 207 3.97 0.98 13.24
N ARG A 208 4.63 1.91 13.94
CA ARG A 208 5.56 2.87 13.34
C ARG A 208 6.91 2.90 14.06
N GLY A 209 7.92 3.46 13.42
CA GLY A 209 9.24 3.72 13.99
C GLY A 209 9.93 2.47 14.56
N ARG A 210 10.30 2.51 15.84
CA ARG A 210 11.04 1.41 16.50
C ARG A 210 10.27 0.09 16.51
N GLN A 211 8.95 0.12 16.68
CA GLN A 211 8.13 -1.09 16.71
C GLN A 211 7.98 -1.70 15.31
N ALA A 212 7.82 -0.89 14.26
CA ALA A 212 7.85 -1.39 12.89
C ALA A 212 9.17 -2.10 12.58
N ARG A 213 10.31 -1.49 12.96
CA ARG A 213 11.63 -2.13 12.80
C ARG A 213 11.77 -3.43 13.60
N ALA A 214 11.15 -3.54 14.77
CA ALA A 214 11.12 -4.78 15.53
C ALA A 214 10.31 -5.87 14.81
N VAL A 215 9.13 -5.53 14.29
CA VAL A 215 8.30 -6.41 13.45
C VAL A 215 9.09 -6.91 12.24
N LEU A 216 9.68 -6.01 11.45
CA LEU A 216 10.43 -6.34 10.23
C LEU A 216 11.60 -7.32 10.49
N ARG A 217 12.28 -7.19 11.64
CA ARG A 217 13.39 -8.08 12.00
C ARG A 217 12.91 -9.43 12.53
N ALA A 218 11.89 -9.43 13.37
CA ALA A 218 11.50 -10.62 14.13
C ALA A 218 10.45 -11.48 13.42
N LEU A 219 9.72 -10.90 12.46
CA LEU A 219 8.69 -11.55 11.67
C LEU A 219 9.05 -11.49 10.17
N PRO A 220 10.16 -12.09 9.72
CA PRO A 220 10.51 -12.05 8.31
C PRO A 220 9.46 -12.79 7.47
N ARG A 221 9.09 -12.21 6.33
CA ARG A 221 8.14 -12.79 5.36
C ARG A 221 8.77 -12.86 3.97
N LYS A 222 8.43 -13.87 3.17
CA LYS A 222 8.85 -13.96 1.74
C LYS A 222 8.08 -12.97 0.86
N ASP A 223 6.78 -12.85 1.11
CA ASP A 223 5.86 -11.92 0.47
C ASP A 223 4.66 -11.65 1.41
N VAL A 224 3.68 -10.87 0.96
CA VAL A 224 2.51 -10.48 1.76
C VAL A 224 1.52 -11.60 2.10
N TRP A 225 1.66 -12.74 1.44
CA TRP A 225 0.84 -13.93 1.64
C TRP A 225 1.58 -15.00 2.46
N ASP A 226 2.83 -14.76 2.90
CA ASP A 226 3.56 -15.61 3.84
C ASP A 226 3.03 -15.37 5.26
N TRP A 227 2.02 -16.15 5.64
CA TRP A 227 1.46 -16.20 7.00
C TRP A 227 2.19 -17.23 7.85
N ARG A 228 2.64 -16.82 9.04
CA ARG A 228 3.42 -17.69 9.94
C ARG A 228 2.78 -17.81 11.31
N SER A 229 2.88 -19.00 11.88
CA SER A 229 2.27 -19.33 13.17
C SER A 229 3.17 -19.00 14.35
N TYR A 230 2.61 -18.28 15.32
CA TYR A 230 3.28 -17.94 16.58
C TYR A 230 2.39 -18.25 17.78
N ARG A 231 2.99 -18.67 18.89
CA ARG A 231 2.33 -18.87 20.18
C ARG A 231 2.48 -17.60 21.01
N LEU A 232 1.34 -17.01 21.40
CA LEU A 232 1.26 -15.85 22.28
C LEU A 232 1.60 -16.22 23.74
N PRO A 233 1.88 -15.23 24.62
CA PRO A 233 2.13 -15.48 26.04
C PRO A 233 0.96 -16.12 26.80
N ASP A 234 -0.26 -16.06 26.26
CA ASP A 234 -1.46 -16.69 26.80
C ASP A 234 -1.79 -18.04 26.14
N ASP A 235 -0.77 -18.69 25.54
CA ASP A 235 -0.83 -19.97 24.84
C ASP A 235 -1.70 -20.03 23.56
N ARG A 236 -2.39 -18.94 23.20
CA ARG A 236 -3.11 -18.87 21.92
C ARG A 236 -2.14 -18.92 20.75
N VAL A 237 -2.53 -19.61 19.68
CA VAL A 237 -1.76 -19.66 18.43
C VAL A 237 -2.38 -18.69 17.42
N VAL A 238 -1.52 -17.88 16.82
CA VAL A 238 -1.90 -16.89 15.79
C VAL A 238 -1.10 -17.10 14.52
N SER A 239 -1.77 -17.02 13.37
CA SER A 239 -1.13 -16.81 12.08
C SER A 239 -0.95 -15.32 11.87
N VAL A 240 0.28 -14.87 11.61
CA VAL A 240 0.63 -13.46 11.49
C VAL A 240 1.34 -13.19 10.18
N THR A 241 1.02 -12.04 9.59
CA THR A 241 1.82 -11.42 8.55
C THR A 241 1.75 -9.90 8.71
N TRP A 242 2.42 -9.16 7.83
CA TRP A 242 2.37 -7.71 7.82
C TRP A 242 2.48 -7.18 6.41
N ARG A 243 2.14 -5.91 6.19
CA ARG A 243 2.46 -5.16 4.98
C ARG A 243 3.03 -3.80 5.33
N TYR A 244 3.79 -3.20 4.43
CA TYR A 244 4.15 -1.79 4.54
C TYR A 244 2.91 -0.91 4.46
N LEU A 245 2.92 0.19 5.23
CA LEU A 245 1.93 1.25 5.12
C LEU A 245 2.38 2.29 4.10
N LEU A 246 1.42 2.82 3.36
CA LEU A 246 1.64 3.95 2.46
C LEU A 246 1.68 5.26 3.24
N PRO A 247 2.33 6.32 2.71
CA PRO A 247 2.41 7.63 3.37
C PRO A 247 1.10 8.25 3.88
N HIS A 248 -0.04 7.94 3.27
CA HIS A 248 -1.34 8.49 3.66
C HIS A 248 -2.15 7.60 4.63
N GLU A 249 -1.57 6.46 5.06
CA GLU A 249 -2.15 5.53 6.05
C GLU A 249 -1.53 5.74 7.45
#